data_AF-A0A7C1IXN7-F1
#
_entry.id   AF-A0A7C1IXN7-F1
#
_cell.length_a   1.000
_cell.length_b   1.000
_cell.length_c   1.000
_cell.angle_alpha   90.00
_cell.angle_beta   90.00
_cell.angle_gamma   90.00
#
_symmetry.space_group_name_H-M   'P 1'
#
loop_
_entity.id
_entity.type
_entity.pdbx_description
1 polymer ?
#
loop_
_entity_poly.entity_id
_entity_poly.type
_entity_poly.pdbx_seq_one_letter_code
_entity_poly.pdbx_strand_id
1 'polypeptide(L)'
;MSIFNFMRGEVDNVMSGIGQQQQMASGILDTIKGFVPKVQSAWIGGDADEFAADVARKLVPAMVELIAAIGGINLNLTQAANIIDQADNKARGLVDNLGDMFGQI
;
A
#
# COMPACT_ATOMS: atom_id res chain seq x y z
N MET A 1 -26.73 -0.70 -13.56
CA MET A 1 -25.31 -1.09 -13.40
C MET A 1 -24.47 0.15 -13.64
N SER A 2 -23.60 0.60 -12.73
CA SER A 2 -22.70 1.70 -13.10
C SER A 2 -21.47 1.18 -13.81
N ILE A 3 -20.98 2.03 -14.70
CA ILE A 3 -19.90 1.74 -15.64
C ILE A 3 -18.57 1.51 -14.92
N PHE A 4 -18.30 2.19 -13.79
CA PHE A 4 -17.01 2.07 -13.12
C PHE A 4 -16.96 1.11 -11.92
N ASN A 5 -18.11 0.66 -11.39
CA ASN A 5 -18.15 -0.31 -10.29
C ASN A 5 -17.57 -1.70 -10.65
N PHE A 6 -17.42 -2.05 -11.93
CA PHE A 6 -16.81 -3.31 -12.35
C PHE A 6 -15.33 -3.43 -11.93
N MET A 7 -14.58 -2.32 -11.99
CA MET A 7 -13.16 -2.30 -11.62
C MET A 7 -12.93 -2.27 -10.11
N ARG A 8 -13.98 -2.00 -9.31
CA ARG A 8 -13.84 -1.80 -7.87
C ARG A 8 -13.34 -3.05 -7.15
N GLY A 9 -13.84 -4.22 -7.54
CA GLY A 9 -13.37 -5.49 -6.98
C GLY A 9 -11.90 -5.76 -7.25
N GLU A 10 -11.39 -5.38 -8.43
CA GLU A 10 -9.96 -5.52 -8.75
C GLU A 10 -9.10 -4.54 -7.96
N VAL A 11 -9.56 -3.29 -7.80
CA VAL A 11 -8.88 -2.27 -6.97
C VAL A 11 -8.82 -2.72 -5.50
N ASP A 12 -9.92 -3.22 -4.95
CA ASP A 12 -9.97 -3.73 -3.56
C ASP A 12 -9.02 -4.93 -3.37
N ASN A 13 -8.94 -5.83 -4.36
CA ASN A 13 -7.99 -6.95 -4.34
C ASN A 13 -6.53 -6.46 -4.36
N VAL A 14 -6.22 -5.46 -5.19
CA VAL A 14 -4.87 -4.86 -5.25
C VAL A 14 -4.54 -4.15 -3.93
N MET A 15 -5.46 -3.37 -3.37
CA MET A 15 -5.28 -2.70 -2.07
C MET A 15 -5.03 -3.71 -0.94
N SER A 16 -5.78 -4.81 -0.91
CA SER A 16 -5.56 -5.91 0.04
C SER A 16 -4.17 -6.53 -0.11
N GLY A 17 -3.74 -6.81 -1.35
CA GLY A 17 -2.41 -7.34 -1.65
C GLY A 17 -1.28 -6.38 -1.21
N ILE A 18 -1.44 -5.07 -1.43
CA ILE A 18 -0.49 -4.05 -1.00
C ILE A 18 -0.41 -3.99 0.53
N GLY A 19 -1.54 -4.08 1.23
CA GLY A 19 -1.57 -4.14 2.69
C GLY A 19 -0.79 -5.35 3.23
N GLN A 20 -0.96 -6.53 2.62
CA GLN A 20 -0.19 -7.72 2.97
C GLN A 20 1.30 -7.53 2.70
N GLN A 21 1.68 -6.92 1.58
CA GLN A 21 3.08 -6.63 1.26
C GLN A 21 3.73 -5.69 2.28
N GLN A 22 2.99 -4.69 2.76
CA GLN A 22 3.47 -3.79 3.81
C GLN A 22 3.75 -4.53 5.12
N GLN A 23 2.86 -5.44 5.51
CA GLN A 23 3.04 -6.29 6.70
C GLN A 23 4.24 -7.22 6.54
N MET A 24 4.40 -7.86 5.38
CA MET A 24 5.55 -8.72 5.09
C MET A 24 6.87 -7.94 5.14
N ALA A 25 6.94 -6.77 4.51
CA ALA A 25 8.13 -5.92 4.55
C ALA A 25 8.49 -5.50 5.98
N SER A 26 7.49 -5.18 6.81
CA SER A 26 7.67 -4.87 8.22
C SER A 26 8.23 -6.06 9.01
N GLY A 27 7.66 -7.26 8.81
CA GLY A 27 8.13 -8.49 9.45
C GLY A 27 9.56 -8.89 9.04
N ILE A 28 9.94 -8.63 7.77
CA ILE A 28 11.32 -8.83 7.30
C ILE A 28 12.27 -7.87 8.02
N LEU A 29 11.91 -6.59 8.16
CA LEU A 29 12.72 -5.62 8.89
C LEU A 29 12.95 -6.04 10.35
N ASP A 30 11.91 -6.52 11.03
CA ASP A 30 12.03 -7.01 12.41
C ASP A 30 12.90 -8.25 12.50
N THR A 31 12.77 -9.17 11.53
CA THR A 31 13.62 -10.36 11.42
C THR A 31 15.09 -9.96 11.26
N ILE A 32 15.38 -8.98 10.42
CA ILE A 32 16.76 -8.50 10.22
C ILE A 32 17.32 -7.87 11.48
N LYS A 33 16.55 -7.01 12.15
CA LYS A 33 16.94 -6.45 13.46
C LYS A 33 17.22 -7.55 14.48
N GLY A 34 16.48 -8.66 14.42
CA GLY A 34 16.71 -9.84 15.25
C GLY A 34 17.98 -10.63 14.94
N PHE A 35 18.58 -10.48 13.75
CA PHE A 35 19.86 -11.12 13.41
C PHE A 35 21.07 -10.35 13.94
N VAL A 36 20.99 -9.03 14.09
CA VAL A 36 22.07 -8.19 14.62
C VAL A 36 22.65 -8.73 15.94
N PRO A 37 21.86 -8.97 17.01
CA PRO A 37 22.41 -9.50 18.26
C PRO A 37 22.95 -10.92 18.12
N LYS A 38 22.40 -11.74 17.20
CA LYS A 38 22.91 -13.10 16.95
C LYS A 38 24.30 -13.06 16.33
N VAL A 39 24.50 -12.20 15.34
CA VAL A 39 25.81 -11.99 14.69
C VAL A 39 26.82 -11.46 15.69
N GLN A 40 26.45 -10.43 16.48
CA GLN A 40 27.33 -9.89 17.53
C GLN A 40 27.67 -10.91 18.62
N SER A 41 26.77 -11.85 18.93
CA SER A 41 27.05 -12.90 19.90
C SER A 41 27.93 -14.03 19.36
N ALA A 42 27.87 -14.29 18.05
CA ALA A 42 28.56 -15.41 17.41
C ALA A 42 29.92 -15.02 16.82
N TRP A 43 30.10 -13.75 16.49
CA TRP A 43 31.31 -13.23 15.86
C TRP A 43 32.03 -12.28 16.82
N ILE A 44 33.25 -12.65 17.21
CA ILE A 44 34.11 -11.82 18.05
C ILE A 44 35.03 -10.99 17.15
N GLY A 45 34.84 -9.68 17.11
CA GLY A 45 35.67 -8.75 16.34
C GLY A 45 34.90 -7.55 15.78
N GLY A 46 35.63 -6.55 15.24
CA GLY A 46 35.04 -5.30 14.74
C GLY A 46 34.08 -5.48 13.56
N ASP A 47 34.19 -6.58 12.82
CA ASP A 47 33.28 -6.88 11.70
C ASP A 47 31.83 -7.09 12.15
N ALA A 48 31.62 -7.58 13.38
CA ALA A 48 30.29 -7.76 13.93
C ALA A 48 29.62 -6.42 14.26
N ASP A 49 30.40 -5.45 14.72
CA ASP A 49 29.95 -4.08 14.98
C ASP A 49 29.74 -3.32 13.67
N GLU A 50 30.60 -3.55 12.67
CA GLU A 50 30.41 -2.98 11.33
C GLU A 50 29.16 -3.53 10.65
N PHE A 51 28.86 -4.84 10.79
CA PHE A 51 27.60 -5.40 10.33
C PHE A 51 26.40 -4.73 10.99
N ALA A 52 26.43 -4.55 12.31
CA ALA A 52 25.37 -3.86 13.05
C ALA A 52 25.22 -2.40 12.57
N ALA A 53 26.33 -1.71 12.34
CA ALA A 53 26.36 -0.35 11.81
C ALA A 53 25.78 -0.28 10.39
N ASP A 54 26.13 -1.22 9.51
CA ASP A 54 25.62 -1.28 8.15
C ASP A 54 24.12 -1.57 8.10
N VAL A 55 23.63 -2.49 8.95
CA VAL A 55 22.20 -2.73 9.11
C VAL A 55 21.50 -1.45 9.56
N ALA A 56 22.03 -0.76 10.57
CA ALA A 56 21.43 0.46 11.10
C ALA A 56 21.47 1.63 10.11
N ARG A 57 22.54 1.76 9.32
CA ARG A 57 22.79 2.94 8.48
C ARG A 57 22.28 2.82 7.06
N LYS A 58 22.22 1.60 6.52
CA LYS A 58 21.82 1.34 5.13
C LYS A 58 20.49 0.61 5.07
N LEU A 59 20.41 -0.53 5.76
CA LEU A 59 19.31 -1.47 5.55
C LEU A 59 18.02 -1.04 6.23
N VAL A 60 18.09 -0.62 7.50
CA VAL A 60 16.91 -0.14 8.25
C VAL A 60 16.27 1.07 7.55
N PRO A 61 17.02 2.13 7.15
CA PRO A 61 16.44 3.25 6.42
C PRO A 61 15.80 2.84 5.10
N ALA A 62 16.48 2.03 4.28
CA ALA A 62 15.96 1.59 2.99
C ALA A 62 14.65 0.77 3.13
N MET A 63 14.56 -0.09 4.15
CA MET A 63 13.35 -0.85 4.44
C MET A 63 12.21 0.05 4.93
N VAL A 64 12.50 1.07 5.74
CA VAL A 64 11.50 2.05 6.18
C VAL A 64 10.96 2.85 4.98
N GLU A 65 11.84 3.29 4.08
CA GLU A 65 11.45 3.96 2.83
C GLU A 65 10.56 3.07 1.96
N LEU A 66 10.91 1.79 1.81
CA LEU A 66 10.08 0.82 1.08
C LEU A 66 8.70 0.66 1.71
N ILE A 67 8.62 0.48 3.04
CA ILE A 67 7.35 0.35 3.76
C ILE A 67 6.49 1.60 3.58
N ALA A 68 7.10 2.78 3.65
CA ALA A 68 6.41 4.05 3.45
C ALA A 68 5.91 4.21 2.00
N ALA A 69 6.72 3.82 1.01
CA ALA A 69 6.33 3.85 -0.40
C ALA A 69 5.13 2.93 -0.67
N ILE A 70 5.14 1.69 -0.13
CA ILE A 70 4.01 0.75 -0.22
C ILE A 70 2.75 1.36 0.42
N GLY A 71 2.88 1.94 1.62
CA GLY A 71 1.77 2.61 2.29
C GLY A 71 1.20 3.80 1.50
N GLY A 72 2.08 4.57 0.85
CA GLY A 72 1.69 5.68 -0.02
C GLY A 72 0.88 5.25 -1.24
N ILE A 73 1.19 4.09 -1.83
CA ILE A 73 0.39 3.52 -2.93
C ILE A 73 -1.05 3.24 -2.46
N ASN A 74 -1.22 2.66 -1.27
CA ASN A 74 -2.55 2.34 -0.74
C ASN A 74 -3.42 3.59 -0.52
N LEU A 75 -2.80 4.69 -0.04
CA LEU A 75 -3.46 5.98 0.13
C LEU A 75 -3.93 6.56 -1.22
N ASN A 76 -3.08 6.53 -2.24
CA ASN A 76 -3.40 7.03 -3.57
C ASN A 76 -4.50 6.18 -4.26
N LEU A 77 -4.46 4.85 -4.10
CA LEU A 77 -5.50 3.96 -4.62
C LEU A 77 -6.85 4.20 -3.94
N THR A 78 -6.86 4.41 -2.62
CA THR A 78 -8.08 4.78 -1.88
C THR A 78 -8.68 6.08 -2.40
N GLN A 79 -7.84 7.11 -2.63
CA GLN A 79 -8.30 8.39 -3.19
C GLN A 79 -8.86 8.21 -4.60
N ALA A 80 -8.18 7.44 -5.45
CA ALA A 80 -8.64 7.16 -6.81
C ALA A 80 -9.99 6.43 -6.81
N ALA A 81 -10.17 5.43 -5.95
CA ALA A 81 -11.44 4.71 -5.78
C ALA A 81 -12.59 5.66 -5.38
N ASN A 82 -12.34 6.57 -4.42
CA ASN A 82 -13.35 7.55 -4.00
C ASN A 82 -13.72 8.55 -5.11
N ILE A 83 -12.76 8.96 -5.96
CA ILE A 83 -13.03 9.83 -7.10
C ILE A 83 -13.92 9.12 -8.12
N ILE A 84 -13.64 7.84 -8.39
CA ILE A 84 -14.44 7.01 -9.30
C ILE A 84 -15.88 6.89 -8.81
N ASP A 85 -16.09 6.66 -7.52
CA ASP A 85 -17.44 6.60 -6.94
C ASP A 85 -18.23 7.89 -7.10
N GLN A 86 -17.57 9.02 -6.85
CA GLN A 86 -18.20 10.33 -7.00
C GLN A 86 -18.58 10.57 -8.47
N ALA A 87 -17.71 10.17 -9.40
CA ALA A 87 -17.99 10.24 -10.83
C ALA A 87 -19.17 9.35 -11.22
N ASP A 88 -19.23 8.10 -10.73
CA ASP A 88 -20.32 7.16 -10.99
C ASP A 88 -21.65 7.68 -10.44
N ASN A 89 -21.66 8.21 -9.21
CA ASN A 89 -22.86 8.78 -8.59
C ASN A 89 -23.37 10.01 -9.36
N LYS A 90 -22.45 10.86 -9.82
CA LYS A 90 -22.80 12.04 -10.64
C LYS A 90 -23.34 11.62 -12.01
N ALA A 91 -22.72 10.62 -12.65
CA ALA A 91 -23.17 10.10 -13.93
C ALA A 91 -24.59 9.50 -13.82
N ARG A 92 -24.87 8.72 -12.76
CA ARG A 92 -26.22 8.22 -12.50
C ARG A 92 -27.24 9.34 -12.35
N GLY A 93 -26.95 10.33 -11.51
CA GLY A 93 -27.87 11.46 -11.32
C GLY A 93 -28.17 12.23 -12.61
N LEU A 94 -27.19 12.36 -13.52
CA LEU A 94 -27.40 12.95 -14.84
C LEU A 94 -28.28 12.06 -15.74
N VAL A 95 -28.06 10.75 -15.73
CA VAL A 95 -28.87 9.80 -16.50
C VAL A 95 -30.31 9.76 -15.99
N ASP A 96 -30.52 9.75 -14.67
CA ASP A 96 -31.85 9.74 -14.06
C ASP A 96 -32.61 11.04 -14.42
N ASN A 97 -31.95 12.20 -14.35
CA ASN A 97 -32.54 13.47 -14.77
C ASN A 97 -32.91 13.51 -16.26
N LEU A 98 -32.06 12.93 -17.13
CA LEU A 98 -32.37 12.80 -18.56
C LEU A 98 -33.54 11.83 -18.79
N GLY A 99 -33.57 10.71 -18.06
CA GLY A 99 -34.66 9.74 -18.09
C GLY A 99 -36.00 10.36 -17.71
N ASP A 100 -36.03 11.18 -16.66
CA ASP A 100 -37.24 11.90 -16.23
C ASP A 100 -37.69 12.93 -17.28
N MET A 101 -36.75 13.66 -17.91
CA MET A 101 -37.07 14.61 -18.98
C MET A 101 -37.65 13.93 -20.23
N PHE A 102 -37.13 12.76 -20.61
CA PHE A 102 -37.63 12.02 -21.78
C PHE A 102 -38.84 11.13 -21.47
N GLY A 103 -39.03 10.72 -20.21
CA GLY A 103 -40.22 9.98 -19.77
C GLY A 103 -41.47 10.84 -19.59
N GLN A 104 -41.31 12.17 -19.59
CA GLN A 104 -42.41 13.14 -19.59
C GLN A 104 -42.89 13.56 -21.01
N ILE A 105 -42.25 13.05 -22.07
CA ILE A 105 -42.65 13.27 -23.48
C ILE A 105 -43.36 12.02 -23.99
#